data_AF-A0A0K0EYW4-F1
#
_entry.id   AF-A0A0K0EYW4-F1
#
_cell.length_a   1.000
_cell.length_b   1.000
_cell.length_c   1.000
_cell.angle_alpha   90.00
_cell.angle_beta   90.00
_cell.angle_gamma   90.00
#
_symmetry.space_group_name_H-M   'P 1'
#
loop_
_entity.id
_entity.type
_entity.pdbx_description
1 polymer ?
#
loop_
_entity_poly.entity_id
_entity_poly.type
_entity_poly.pdbx_seq_one_letter_code
_entity_poly.pdbx_strand_id
1 'polypeptide(L)'
;MVIFVTINAKKRPKPTTTTCRGPPEWQPWGGRTPLNAKYIAKEATSLFKECGYNSFKFVKIDQMHKRKIDRAWRYRVRYSAKRCEEKQISKPCKRGRKKKNCKPEVEIKFVQCHRFEKKFQAIFKDDIHNSRLRLNVTNLENGNSCALIIRYNFH
;
A
#
# COMPACT_ATOMS: atom_id res chain seq x y z
N MET A 1 -40.79 41.39 54.35
CA MET A 1 -41.41 41.17 53.03
C MET A 1 -40.30 40.76 52.09
N VAL A 2 -40.23 39.49 51.68
CA VAL A 2 -39.08 38.92 50.94
C VAL A 2 -39.50 38.74 49.49
N ILE A 3 -38.87 39.48 48.58
CA ILE A 3 -39.15 39.39 47.15
C ILE A 3 -38.29 38.24 46.59
N PHE A 4 -38.91 37.11 46.27
CA PHE A 4 -38.27 36.04 45.52
C PHE A 4 -38.24 36.43 44.04
N VAL A 5 -37.08 36.84 43.54
CA VAL A 5 -36.84 37.08 42.12
C VAL A 5 -36.57 35.73 41.46
N THR A 6 -37.55 35.18 40.77
CA THR A 6 -37.40 33.98 39.93
C THR A 6 -36.66 34.34 38.64
N ILE A 7 -35.36 34.06 38.60
CA ILE A 7 -34.57 34.16 37.37
C ILE A 7 -34.97 33.00 36.45
N ASN A 8 -35.78 33.29 35.43
CA ASN A 8 -36.02 32.37 34.32
C ASN A 8 -34.76 32.25 33.46
N ALA A 9 -33.84 31.38 33.88
CA ALA A 9 -32.65 31.05 33.11
C ALA A 9 -33.07 30.35 31.81
N LYS A 10 -33.00 31.06 30.67
CA LYS A 10 -33.13 30.46 29.34
C LYS A 10 -32.16 29.29 29.24
N LYS A 11 -32.68 28.09 28.95
CA LYS A 11 -31.88 26.88 28.68
C LYS A 11 -30.76 27.24 27.70
N ARG A 12 -29.50 27.02 28.11
CA ARG A 12 -28.34 27.11 27.21
C ARG A 12 -28.63 26.27 25.97
N PRO A 13 -28.37 26.78 24.75
CA PRO A 13 -28.42 25.95 23.56
C PRO A 13 -27.50 24.75 23.77
N LYS A 14 -28.03 23.55 23.54
CA LYS A 14 -27.24 22.32 23.59
C LYS A 14 -26.02 22.52 22.67
N PRO A 15 -24.81 22.13 23.07
CA PRO A 15 -23.67 22.18 22.17
C PRO A 15 -24.04 21.42 20.91
N THR A 16 -24.02 22.11 19.77
CA THR A 16 -24.16 21.48 18.47
C THR A 16 -23.09 20.42 18.40
N THR A 17 -23.49 19.14 18.39
CA THR A 17 -22.58 18.02 18.20
C THR A 17 -21.88 18.24 16.88
N THR A 18 -20.70 18.86 16.93
CA THR A 18 -19.87 19.06 15.75
C THR A 18 -19.38 17.66 15.44
N THR A 19 -20.06 17.00 14.51
CA THR A 19 -19.63 15.69 14.02
C THR A 19 -18.28 15.93 13.38
N CYS A 20 -17.20 15.65 14.11
CA CYS A 20 -15.86 15.59 13.55
C CYS A 20 -15.94 14.59 12.40
N ARG A 21 -16.03 15.09 11.15
CA ARG A 21 -16.09 14.23 9.98
C ARG A 21 -14.77 13.47 9.96
N GLY A 22 -14.83 12.18 10.28
CA GLY A 22 -13.67 11.29 10.20
C GLY A 22 -13.08 11.30 8.78
N PRO A 23 -11.90 10.72 8.60
CA PRO A 23 -11.29 10.63 7.29
C PRO A 23 -12.27 9.99 6.29
N PRO A 24 -12.33 10.47 5.04
CA PRO A 24 -13.24 9.93 4.04
C PRO A 24 -13.14 8.40 3.93
N GLU A 25 -14.28 7.77 3.66
CA GLU A 25 -14.36 6.33 3.48
C GLU A 25 -13.57 5.86 2.26
N TRP A 26 -13.20 4.59 2.28
CA TRP A 26 -12.56 3.94 1.14
C TRP A 26 -13.58 3.64 0.06
N GLN A 27 -13.38 4.19 -1.13
CA GLN A 27 -14.26 3.97 -2.27
C GLN A 27 -13.62 2.96 -3.23
N PRO A 28 -14.41 2.08 -3.89
CA PRO A 28 -13.90 1.19 -4.91
C PRO A 28 -13.17 1.95 -6.03
N TRP A 29 -12.18 1.29 -6.63
CA TRP A 29 -11.40 1.86 -7.71
C TRP A 29 -11.05 0.80 -8.75
N GLY A 30 -11.17 1.13 -10.03
CA GLY A 30 -10.97 0.20 -11.15
C GLY A 30 -9.52 -0.28 -11.37
N GLY A 31 -8.55 0.18 -10.58
CA GLY A 31 -7.20 -0.40 -10.53
C GLY A 31 -6.30 -0.19 -11.75
N ARG A 32 -6.71 0.62 -12.72
CA ARG A 32 -5.91 0.95 -13.93
C ARG A 32 -5.35 2.38 -13.92
N THR A 33 -6.18 3.36 -13.55
CA THR A 33 -5.85 4.79 -13.66
C THR A 33 -6.19 5.50 -12.35
N PRO A 34 -5.30 6.33 -11.76
CA PRO A 34 -4.01 6.77 -12.30
C PRO A 34 -2.85 5.78 -12.06
N LEU A 35 -3.01 4.82 -11.16
CA LEU A 35 -1.99 3.81 -10.85
C LEU A 35 -2.47 2.41 -11.21
N ASN A 36 -1.55 1.50 -11.49
CA ASN A 36 -1.91 0.11 -11.74
C ASN A 36 -1.89 -0.67 -10.42
N ALA A 37 -3.04 -1.20 -9.99
CA ALA A 37 -3.16 -1.95 -8.74
C ALA A 37 -2.29 -3.23 -8.75
N LYS A 38 -2.15 -3.88 -9.91
CA LYS A 38 -1.28 -5.07 -10.07
C LYS A 38 0.18 -4.70 -9.92
N TYR A 39 0.57 -3.52 -10.40
CA TYR A 39 1.92 -3.01 -10.21
C TYR A 39 2.18 -2.73 -8.73
N ILE A 40 1.28 -2.02 -8.05
CA ILE A 40 1.37 -1.77 -6.59
C ILE A 40 1.52 -3.09 -5.81
N ALA A 41 0.71 -4.10 -6.12
CA ALA A 41 0.77 -5.39 -5.42
C ALA A 41 2.09 -6.13 -5.66
N LYS A 42 2.63 -6.09 -6.89
CA LYS A 42 3.93 -6.71 -7.20
C LYS A 42 5.07 -6.01 -6.49
N GLU A 43 5.16 -4.68 -6.60
CA GLU A 43 6.20 -3.89 -5.92
C GLU A 43 6.11 -4.05 -4.40
N ALA A 44 4.90 -4.07 -3.85
CA ALA A 44 4.68 -4.33 -2.42
C ALA A 44 5.20 -5.70 -1.99
N THR A 45 5.01 -6.72 -2.84
CA THR A 45 5.49 -8.08 -2.57
C THR A 45 7.02 -8.16 -2.62
N SER A 46 7.64 -7.51 -3.61
CA SER A 46 9.10 -7.41 -3.70
C SER A 46 9.69 -6.67 -2.50
N LEU A 47 9.11 -5.52 -2.15
CA LEU A 47 9.50 -4.73 -0.98
C LEU A 47 9.44 -5.55 0.31
N PHE A 48 8.39 -6.36 0.50
CA PHE A 48 8.27 -7.19 1.70
C PHE A 48 9.48 -8.11 1.88
N LYS A 49 9.96 -8.71 0.80
CA LYS A 49 11.18 -9.51 0.84
C LYS A 49 12.44 -8.66 1.09
N GLU A 50 12.57 -7.51 0.43
CA GLU A 50 13.70 -6.60 0.63
C GLU A 50 13.85 -6.17 2.10
N CYS A 51 12.74 -6.14 2.85
CA CYS A 51 12.74 -5.86 4.27
C CYS A 51 13.13 -7.07 5.16
N GLY A 52 13.61 -8.17 4.58
CA GLY A 52 14.10 -9.35 5.28
C GLY A 52 13.04 -10.42 5.56
N TYR A 53 11.82 -10.28 5.05
CA TYR A 53 10.79 -11.30 5.20
C TYR A 53 10.91 -12.39 4.12
N ASN A 54 10.15 -13.48 4.31
CA ASN A 54 10.06 -14.57 3.33
C ASN A 54 9.70 -14.05 1.94
N SER A 55 10.19 -14.76 0.92
CA SER A 55 9.81 -14.45 -0.45
C SER A 55 8.39 -14.94 -0.79
N PHE A 56 7.65 -14.08 -1.48
CA PHE A 56 6.29 -14.35 -1.92
C PHE A 56 6.15 -14.06 -3.41
N LYS A 57 5.37 -14.89 -4.11
CA LYS A 57 4.94 -14.68 -5.48
C LYS A 57 3.51 -14.15 -5.48
N PHE A 58 3.33 -12.96 -6.05
CA PHE A 58 2.00 -12.37 -6.29
C PHE A 58 1.12 -13.33 -7.12
N VAL A 59 -0.15 -13.48 -6.72
CA VAL A 59 -1.14 -14.31 -7.43
C VAL A 59 -2.24 -13.45 -8.05
N LYS A 60 -3.06 -12.79 -7.23
CA LYS A 60 -4.25 -12.07 -7.67
C LYS A 60 -4.60 -10.92 -6.72
N ILE A 61 -5.39 -9.98 -7.23
CA ILE A 61 -5.95 -8.87 -6.44
C ILE A 61 -7.37 -9.24 -6.02
N ASP A 62 -7.70 -9.00 -4.75
CA ASP A 62 -9.02 -9.27 -4.20
C ASP A 62 -9.86 -7.99 -4.08
N GLN A 63 -9.24 -6.89 -3.65
CA GLN A 63 -9.94 -5.61 -3.44
C GLN A 63 -9.07 -4.42 -3.81
N MET A 64 -9.70 -3.41 -4.42
CA MET A 64 -9.07 -2.17 -4.85
C MET A 64 -9.91 -1.00 -4.37
N HIS A 65 -9.34 -0.19 -3.50
CA HIS A 65 -10.01 0.99 -2.97
C HIS A 65 -9.09 2.20 -3.03
N LYS A 66 -9.68 3.39 -3.09
CA LYS A 66 -8.98 4.65 -2.95
C LYS A 66 -9.72 5.59 -2.00
N ARG A 67 -9.00 6.54 -1.45
CA ARG A 67 -9.56 7.71 -0.76
C ARG A 67 -8.60 8.87 -0.82
N LYS A 68 -9.10 10.07 -0.56
CA LYS A 68 -8.30 11.28 -0.47
C LYS A 68 -8.26 11.75 0.99
N ILE A 69 -7.07 12.02 1.51
CA ILE A 69 -6.85 12.58 2.86
C ILE A 69 -5.82 13.68 2.73
N ASP A 70 -6.13 14.89 3.20
CA ASP A 70 -5.21 16.05 3.20
C ASP A 70 -4.53 16.27 1.85
N ARG A 71 -5.34 16.30 0.78
CA ARG A 71 -4.92 16.43 -0.62
C ARG A 71 -4.12 15.26 -1.20
N ALA A 72 -3.66 14.30 -0.41
CA ALA A 72 -2.97 13.11 -0.86
C ALA A 72 -3.95 11.96 -1.20
N TRP A 73 -3.72 11.30 -2.33
CA TRP A 73 -4.44 10.08 -2.68
C TRP A 73 -3.84 8.88 -1.95
N ARG A 74 -4.70 7.99 -1.45
CA ARG A 74 -4.30 6.69 -0.92
C ARG A 74 -4.98 5.60 -1.72
N TYR A 75 -4.20 4.65 -2.21
CA TYR A 75 -4.66 3.48 -2.96
C TYR A 75 -4.39 2.25 -2.12
N ARG A 76 -5.44 1.54 -1.73
CA ARG A 76 -5.39 0.30 -0.96
C ARG A 76 -5.68 -0.87 -1.89
N VAL A 77 -4.73 -1.78 -1.97
CA VAL A 77 -4.84 -3.02 -2.73
C VAL A 77 -4.72 -4.18 -1.75
N ARG A 78 -5.77 -5.00 -1.63
CA ARG A 78 -5.69 -6.29 -0.95
C ARG A 78 -5.51 -7.38 -1.99
N TYR A 79 -4.57 -8.29 -1.74
CA TYR A 79 -4.15 -9.28 -2.72
C TYR A 79 -3.65 -10.55 -2.05
N SER A 80 -3.67 -11.65 -2.81
CA SER A 80 -3.09 -12.93 -2.43
C SER A 80 -1.68 -13.10 -2.99
N ALA A 81 -0.78 -13.67 -2.19
CA ALA A 81 0.53 -14.11 -2.62
C ALA A 81 0.89 -15.47 -2.00
N LYS A 82 1.71 -16.27 -2.69
CA LYS A 82 2.19 -17.57 -2.21
C LYS A 82 3.62 -17.48 -1.75
N ARG A 83 3.94 -18.04 -0.59
CA ARG A 83 5.34 -18.17 -0.17
C ARG A 83 6.04 -19.10 -1.15
N CYS A 84 7.18 -18.69 -1.67
CA CYS A 84 7.99 -19.51 -2.57
C CYS A 84 9.45 -19.36 -2.19
N GLU A 85 10.24 -20.38 -2.48
CA GLU A 85 11.69 -20.26 -2.45
C GLU A 85 12.17 -19.57 -3.73
N GLU A 86 13.32 -18.93 -3.67
CA GLU A 86 13.93 -18.30 -4.82
C GLU A 86 15.22 -19.00 -5.21
N LYS A 87 15.36 -19.20 -6.51
CA LYS A 87 16.61 -19.65 -7.12
C LYS A 87 17.07 -18.58 -8.10
N GLN A 88 18.27 -18.04 -7.85
CA GLN A 88 18.94 -17.20 -8.83
C GLN A 88 19.48 -18.10 -9.93
N ILE A 89 19.10 -17.82 -11.18
CA ILE A 89 19.58 -18.55 -12.34
C ILE A 89 20.30 -17.55 -13.24
N SER A 90 21.56 -17.82 -13.52
CA SER A 90 22.32 -17.09 -14.55
C SER A 90 21.78 -17.48 -15.92
N LYS A 91 21.22 -16.52 -16.67
CA LYS A 91 20.87 -16.76 -18.07
C LYS A 91 22.14 -16.64 -18.93
N PRO A 92 22.44 -17.67 -19.74
CA PRO A 92 23.53 -17.53 -20.70
C PRO A 92 23.15 -16.47 -21.74
N CYS A 93 24.16 -15.72 -22.18
CA CYS A 93 24.04 -14.76 -23.25
C CYS A 93 23.46 -15.41 -24.51
N LYS A 94 22.37 -14.85 -25.04
CA LYS A 94 21.80 -15.31 -26.33
C LYS A 94 22.90 -15.28 -27.40
N ARG A 95 23.07 -16.40 -28.12
CA ARG A 95 23.99 -16.50 -29.26
C ARG A 95 23.64 -15.41 -30.28
N GLY A 96 24.53 -14.42 -30.46
CA GLY A 96 24.35 -13.35 -31.45
C GLY A 96 24.87 -11.96 -31.03
N ARG A 97 24.96 -11.66 -29.73
CA ARG A 97 25.59 -10.40 -29.25
C ARG A 97 27.08 -10.61 -29.02
N LYS A 98 27.91 -9.70 -29.53
CA LYS A 98 29.39 -9.71 -29.40
C LYS A 98 29.78 -10.03 -27.94
N LYS A 99 30.50 -11.15 -27.78
CA LYS A 99 30.89 -11.80 -26.50
C LYS A 99 31.56 -10.84 -25.48
N LYS A 100 32.10 -9.71 -25.93
CA LYS A 100 32.85 -8.75 -25.11
C LYS A 100 32.00 -7.84 -24.21
N ASN A 101 30.69 -7.66 -24.49
CA ASN A 101 29.82 -6.76 -23.70
C ASN A 101 28.65 -7.46 -23.00
N CYS A 102 28.63 -8.80 -22.95
CA CYS A 102 27.51 -9.51 -22.36
C CYS A 102 27.77 -9.84 -20.89
N LYS A 103 27.15 -9.07 -19.99
CA LYS A 103 27.05 -9.43 -18.58
C LYS A 103 25.93 -10.48 -18.45
N PRO A 104 26.17 -11.64 -17.80
CA PRO A 104 25.12 -12.60 -17.54
C PRO A 104 24.01 -11.94 -16.70
N GLU A 105 22.79 -11.94 -17.22
CA GLU A 105 21.62 -11.48 -16.47
C GLU A 105 21.24 -12.55 -15.44
N VAL A 106 21.12 -12.12 -14.18
CA VAL A 106 20.61 -12.96 -13.10
C VAL A 106 19.09 -12.86 -13.11
N GLU A 107 18.41 -13.96 -13.37
CA GLU A 107 16.96 -14.05 -13.25
C GLU A 107 16.59 -14.72 -11.92
N ILE A 108 15.71 -14.08 -11.15
CA ILE A 108 15.10 -14.68 -9.98
C ILE A 108 13.94 -15.57 -10.44
N LYS A 109 14.04 -16.88 -10.21
CA LYS A 109 12.93 -17.80 -10.41
C LYS A 109 12.39 -18.27 -9.07
N PHE A 110 11.07 -18.23 -8.94
CA PHE A 110 10.37 -18.85 -7.81
C PHE A 110 10.30 -20.37 -8.02
N VAL A 111 10.80 -21.12 -7.05
CA VAL A 111 10.75 -22.58 -6.96
C VAL A 111 9.98 -22.98 -5.71
N GLN A 112 9.40 -24.19 -5.70
CA GLN A 112 8.73 -24.77 -4.53
C GLN A 112 7.76 -23.81 -3.81
N CYS A 113 6.73 -23.35 -4.51
CA CYS A 113 5.71 -22.51 -3.90
C CYS A 113 4.81 -23.34 -2.97
N HIS A 114 4.55 -22.81 -1.78
CA HIS A 114 3.58 -23.38 -0.86
C HIS A 114 2.18 -23.42 -1.49
N ARG A 115 1.40 -24.45 -1.12
CA ARG A 115 0.03 -24.66 -1.63
C ARG A 115 -0.90 -23.49 -1.29
N PHE A 116 -0.78 -22.96 -0.07
CA PHE A 116 -1.69 -21.95 0.48
C PHE A 116 -1.26 -20.53 0.13
N GLU A 117 -2.26 -19.72 -0.20
CA GLU A 117 -2.12 -18.28 -0.37
C GLU A 117 -2.14 -17.57 0.98
N LYS A 118 -1.44 -16.45 1.06
CA LYS A 118 -1.42 -15.54 2.19
C LYS A 118 -1.95 -14.18 1.73
N LYS A 119 -2.75 -13.53 2.57
CA LYS A 119 -3.35 -12.25 2.25
C LYS A 119 -2.43 -11.10 2.63
N PHE A 120 -2.34 -10.14 1.74
CA PHE A 120 -1.56 -8.93 1.93
C PHE A 120 -2.42 -7.70 1.69
N GLN A 121 -2.00 -6.60 2.28
CA GLN A 121 -2.54 -5.27 2.01
C GLN A 121 -1.39 -4.33 1.66
N ALA A 122 -1.44 -3.78 0.45
CA ALA A 122 -0.61 -2.66 0.05
C ALA A 122 -1.39 -1.35 0.19
N ILE A 123 -0.75 -0.31 0.74
CA ILE A 123 -1.26 1.05 0.74
C ILE A 123 -0.21 1.96 0.11
N PHE A 124 -0.49 2.42 -1.11
CA PHE A 124 0.29 3.44 -1.78
C PHE A 124 -0.30 4.82 -1.44
N LYS A 125 0.51 5.68 -0.83
CA LYS A 125 0.20 7.10 -0.62
C LYS A 125 0.91 7.90 -1.69
N ASP A 126 0.09 8.52 -2.55
CA ASP A 126 0.52 9.50 -3.53
C ASP A 126 0.37 10.89 -2.90
N ASP A 127 1.51 11.43 -2.46
CA ASP A 127 1.61 12.72 -1.78
C ASP A 127 2.59 13.62 -2.54
N ILE A 128 2.38 13.72 -3.86
CA ILE A 128 3.15 14.60 -4.76
C ILE A 128 3.22 16.04 -4.24
N HIS A 129 2.14 16.54 -3.62
CA HIS A 129 2.11 17.89 -3.04
C HIS A 129 3.17 18.13 -1.97
N ASN A 130 3.60 17.09 -1.26
CA ASN A 130 4.69 17.13 -0.28
C ASN A 130 5.94 16.40 -0.80
N SER A 131 6.04 16.21 -2.11
CA SER A 131 7.14 15.54 -2.83
C SER A 131 7.53 14.20 -2.22
N ARG A 132 6.52 13.44 -1.80
CA ARG A 132 6.69 12.18 -1.08
C ARG A 132 5.77 11.10 -1.65
N LEU A 133 6.35 9.95 -1.95
CA LEU A 133 5.61 8.73 -2.22
C LEU A 133 5.85 7.75 -1.08
N ARG A 134 4.84 6.97 -0.73
CA ARG A 134 5.00 5.92 0.29
C ARG A 134 4.24 4.67 -0.10
N LEU A 135 4.94 3.56 -0.18
CA LEU A 135 4.34 2.23 -0.33
C LEU A 135 4.45 1.50 1.00
N ASN A 136 3.33 1.10 1.58
CA ASN A 136 3.31 0.21 2.74
C ASN A 136 2.77 -1.14 2.30
N VAL A 137 3.36 -2.20 2.80
CA VAL A 137 2.89 -3.58 2.63
C VAL A 137 2.70 -4.21 4.01
N THR A 138 1.63 -4.96 4.17
CA THR A 138 1.32 -5.67 5.41
C THR A 138 0.83 -7.07 5.08
N ASN A 139 1.41 -8.08 5.72
CA ASN A 139 0.87 -9.43 5.72
C ASN A 139 -0.30 -9.47 6.72
N LEU A 140 -1.50 -9.76 6.23
CA LEU A 140 -2.72 -9.72 7.01
C LEU A 140 -2.88 -10.92 7.96
N GLU A 141 -2.06 -11.95 7.80
CA GLU A 141 -2.11 -13.17 8.61
C GLU A 141 -1.34 -13.01 9.93
N ASN A 142 -0.25 -12.26 9.93
CA ASN A 142 0.63 -12.09 11.08
C ASN A 142 0.92 -10.63 11.46
N GLY A 143 0.41 -9.66 10.70
CA GLY A 143 0.59 -8.23 10.98
C GLY A 143 1.95 -7.65 10.59
N ASN A 144 2.90 -8.49 10.13
CA ASN A 144 4.22 -8.01 9.71
C ASN A 144 4.05 -6.99 8.58
N SER A 145 4.79 -5.89 8.68
CA SER A 145 4.69 -4.81 7.71
C SER A 145 6.05 -4.25 7.32
N CYS A 146 6.09 -3.64 6.15
CA CYS A 146 7.21 -2.83 5.72
C CYS A 146 6.73 -1.60 4.96
N ALA A 147 7.58 -0.58 4.88
CA ALA A 147 7.30 0.64 4.16
C ALA A 147 8.52 1.15 3.40
N LEU A 148 8.30 1.57 2.16
CA LEU A 148 9.24 2.35 1.38
C LEU A 148 8.74 3.79 1.30
N ILE A 149 9.62 4.74 1.56
CA ILE A 149 9.33 6.17 1.42
C ILE A 149 10.31 6.74 0.42
N ILE A 150 9.80 7.29 -0.68
CA ILE A 150 10.59 7.99 -1.68
C ILE A 150 10.33 9.47 -1.49
N ARG A 151 11.38 10.23 -1.17
CA ARG A 151 11.36 11.70 -1.21
C ARG A 151 12.08 12.11 -2.48
N TYR A 152 11.57 13.12 -3.16
CA TYR A 152 12.18 13.63 -4.38
C TYR A 152 12.09 15.15 -4.37
N ASN A 153 13.14 15.82 -4.84
CA ASN A 153 13.15 17.27 -4.98
C ASN A 153 12.78 17.59 -6.42
N PHE A 154 11.69 18.33 -6.63
CA PHE A 154 11.52 19.04 -7.90
C PHE A 154 12.47 20.24 -7.85
N HIS A 155 13.59 20.13 -8.55
CA HIS A 155 14.45 21.26 -8.88
C HIS A 155 13.95 21.91 -10.15
#